data_AF-A0A3N5QC70-F1
#
_entry.id   AF-A0A3N5QC70-F1
#
_cell.length_a   1.000
_cell.length_b   1.000
_cell.length_c   1.000
_cell.angle_alpha   90.00
_cell.angle_beta   90.00
_cell.angle_gamma   90.00
#
_symmetry.space_group_name_H-M   'P 1'
#
loop_
_entity.id
_entity.type
_entity.pdbx_description
1 polymer ?
#
loop_
_entity_poly.entity_id
_entity_poly.type
_entity_poly.pdbx_seq_one_letter_code
_entity_poly.pdbx_strand_id
1 'polypeptide(L)' 'GSLTNGFAPTTTLGCGSWGGNSISENLDYKHLMNVSRIGKVITNKKVPTDEEIFA' A
#
# COMPACT_ATOMS: atom_id res chain seq x y z
N GLY A 1 -4.11 17.85 4.98
CA GLY A 1 -4.46 18.68 3.83
C GLY A 1 -5.65 19.56 4.12
N SER A 2 -5.75 20.68 3.39
CA SER A 2 -6.90 21.59 3.41
C SER A 2 -8.12 20.96 2.71
N LEU A 3 -9.33 21.36 3.10
CA LEU A 3 -10.57 21.01 2.39
C LEU A 3 -10.69 21.69 1.02
N THR A 4 -9.82 22.67 0.74
CA THR A 4 -9.87 23.49 -0.49
C THR A 4 -8.94 22.98 -1.59
N ASN A 5 -8.31 21.82 -1.42
CA ASN A 5 -7.42 21.22 -2.42
C ASN A 5 -7.74 19.75 -2.66
N GLY A 6 -7.07 19.14 -3.65
CA GLY A 6 -7.33 17.76 -4.09
C GLY A 6 -6.66 16.67 -3.24
N PHE A 7 -6.03 17.00 -2.11
CA PHE A 7 -5.44 15.99 -1.22
C PHE A 7 -6.45 15.53 -0.18
N ALA A 8 -6.25 14.33 0.37
CA ALA A 8 -7.07 13.87 1.50
C ALA A 8 -7.01 14.90 2.65
N PRO A 9 -8.16 15.42 3.12
CA PRO A 9 -8.16 16.43 4.18
C PRO A 9 -7.71 15.80 5.50
N THR A 10 -6.81 16.47 6.22
CA THR A 10 -6.23 15.93 7.47
C THR A 10 -5.39 16.99 8.19
N THR A 11 -5.24 16.86 9.50
CA THR A 11 -4.29 17.63 10.31
C THR A 11 -2.96 16.90 10.54
N THR A 12 -2.80 15.69 10.00
CA THR A 12 -1.61 14.85 10.21
C THR A 12 -0.97 14.50 8.87
N LEU A 13 0.31 14.88 8.71
CA LEU A 13 1.07 14.69 7.48
C LEU A 13 2.22 13.70 7.72
N GLY A 14 2.27 12.63 6.92
CA GLY A 14 3.42 11.72 6.95
C GLY A 14 4.64 12.35 6.28
N CYS A 15 5.82 12.20 6.89
CA CYS A 15 7.09 12.70 6.34
C CYS A 15 7.95 11.63 5.64
N GLY A 16 7.39 10.43 5.42
CA GLY A 16 8.07 9.31 4.76
C GLY A 16 9.19 8.69 5.58
N SER A 17 9.81 7.63 5.03
CA SER A 17 10.80 6.82 5.75
C SER A 17 12.03 7.62 6.18
N TRP A 18 12.42 8.64 5.42
CA TRP A 18 13.53 9.54 5.79
C TRP A 18 13.24 10.30 7.10
N GLY A 19 11.98 10.72 7.30
CA GLY A 19 11.54 11.35 8.54
C GLY A 19 11.07 10.35 9.61
N GLY A 20 11.32 9.05 9.43
CA GLY A 20 10.94 8.00 10.38
C GLY A 20 9.44 7.70 10.42
N ASN A 21 8.68 8.03 9.37
CA ASN A 21 7.25 7.73 9.27
C ASN A 21 7.00 6.57 8.28
N SER A 22 6.02 5.72 8.58
CA SER A 22 5.62 4.60 7.71
C SER A 22 4.84 5.04 6.45
N ILE A 23 4.41 6.31 6.39
CA ILE A 23 3.69 6.89 5.26
C ILE A 23 4.27 8.26 4.91
N SER A 24 4.19 8.64 3.64
CA SER A 24 4.57 9.96 3.10
C SER A 24 3.36 10.81 2.69
N GLU A 25 2.16 10.30 2.94
CA GLU A 25 0.92 10.92 2.50
C GLU A 25 0.12 11.51 3.68
N ASN A 26 -0.98 12.17 3.33
CA ASN A 26 -1.96 12.67 4.28
C ASN A 26 -2.65 11.48 4.98
N LEU A 27 -2.63 11.46 6.32
CA LEU A 27 -3.32 10.42 7.07
C LEU A 27 -4.84 10.49 6.82
N ASP A 28 -5.38 9.40 6.28
CA ASP A 28 -6.79 9.20 5.93
C ASP A 28 -7.33 7.83 6.43
N TYR A 29 -8.64 7.59 6.33
CA TYR A 29 -9.32 6.41 6.89
C TYR A 29 -8.72 5.07 6.44
N LYS A 30 -8.17 5.00 5.22
CA LYS A 30 -7.53 3.78 4.67
C LYS A 30 -6.36 3.26 5.52
N HIS A 31 -5.72 4.12 6.31
CA HIS A 31 -4.63 3.73 7.20
C HIS A 31 -5.12 3.18 8.54
N LEU A 32 -6.41 3.38 8.86
CA LEU A 32 -7.06 2.94 10.08
C LEU A 32 -7.94 1.70 9.85
N MET A 33 -7.96 1.17 8.63
CA MET A 33 -8.76 0.02 8.24
C MET A 33 -7.89 -1.07 7.63
N ASN A 34 -7.90 -2.24 8.26
CA ASN A 34 -7.22 -3.41 7.72
C ASN A 34 -8.01 -3.99 6.54
N VAL A 35 -7.30 -4.40 5.49
CA VAL A 35 -7.88 -5.09 4.33
C VAL A 35 -7.49 -6.56 4.36
N SER A 36 -8.46 -7.44 4.60
CA SER A 36 -8.27 -8.89 4.48
C SER A 36 -8.44 -9.30 3.02
N ARG A 37 -7.41 -9.94 2.44
CA ARG A 37 -7.44 -10.49 1.06
C ARG A 37 -7.49 -12.01 1.12
N ILE A 38 -8.48 -12.61 0.47
CA ILE A 38 -8.66 -14.06 0.42
C ILE A 38 -8.06 -14.58 -0.90
N GLY A 39 -6.92 -15.26 -0.81
CA GLY A 39 -6.29 -15.93 -1.94
C GLY A 39 -6.91 -17.30 -2.18
N LYS A 40 -7.48 -17.53 -3.36
CA LYS A 40 -7.97 -18.85 -3.79
C LYS A 40 -6.90 -19.57 -4.60
N VAL A 41 -6.91 -20.90 -4.54
CA VAL A 41 -6.06 -21.73 -5.41
C VAL A 41 -6.46 -21.48 -6.86
N ILE A 42 -5.48 -21.17 -7.70
CA ILE A 42 -5.65 -21.10 -9.15
C ILE A 42 -5.27 -22.47 -9.71
N THR A 43 -6.27 -23.25 -10.09
CA THR A 43 -6.06 -24.59 -10.66
C THR A 43 -5.28 -24.47 -11.97
N ASN A 44 -4.29 -25.36 -12.17
CA ASN A 44 -3.44 -25.42 -13.37
C ASN A 44 -2.54 -24.19 -13.61
N LYS A 45 -2.22 -23.41 -12.57
CA LYS A 45 -1.21 -22.35 -12.70
C LYS A 45 0.18 -22.97 -12.90
N LYS A 46 0.83 -22.71 -14.06
CA LYS A 46 2.23 -23.07 -14.29
C LYS A 46 3.09 -22.35 -13.24
N VAL A 47 3.80 -23.12 -12.42
CA VAL A 47 4.85 -22.58 -11.55
C VAL A 47 6.12 -22.49 -12.39
N PRO A 48 6.76 -21.31 -12.47
CA PRO A 48 8.00 -21.16 -13.23
C PRO A 48 9.13 -21.98 -12.60
N THR A 49 10.08 -22.45 -13.41
CA THR A 49 11.32 -23.09 -12.91
C THR A 49 12.31 -22.04 -12.41
N ASP A 50 13.31 -22.45 -11.63
CA ASP A 50 14.32 -21.53 -11.11
C ASP A 50 15.10 -20.83 -12.24
N GLU A 51 15.39 -21.52 -13.35
CA GLU A 51 15.99 -20.92 -14.54
C GLU A 51 15.09 -19.86 -15.17
N GLU A 52 13.76 -20.05 -15.17
CA GLU A 52 12.81 -19.05 -15.67
C GLU A 52 12.68 -17.84 -14.73
N ILE A 53 12.95 -17.99 -13.43
CA ILE A 53 12.87 -16.93 -12.42
C ILE A 53 14.13 -16.05 -12.41
N PHE A 54 15.31 -16.66 -12.58
CA PHE A 54 16.60 -16.01 -12.37
C PHE A 54 17.40 -15.73 -13.66
N ALA A 55 16.82 -15.98 -14.83
CA ALA A 55 17.38 -15.57 -16.14
C ALA A 55 17.32 -14.06 -16.40
#